data_AF-A0AAU2SS28-F1
#
_entry.id   AF-A0AAU2SS28-F1
#
_cell.length_a   1.000
_cell.length_b   1.000
_cell.length_c   1.000
_cell.angle_alpha   90.00
_cell.angle_beta   90.00
_cell.angle_gamma   90.00
#
_symmetry.space_group_name_H-M   'P 1'
#
loop_
_entity.id
_entity.type
_entity.pdbx_description
1 polymer ?
#
loop_
_entity_poly.entity_id
_entity_poly.type
_entity_poly.pdbx_seq_one_letter_code
_entity_poly.pdbx_strand_id
1 'polypeptide(L)'
;MTASHCTDALAELVAGAGELYGRQRSARFFFDSEPQELRWVLRTTDDVVNVTIYKFPDVAVSPDLPDSHGTMIWQATYPRPAFAHGVLEAAHTVLTEHGEAGYLAKWAMHPYPVALVQDLRRLHMRDDVCDLSHDLSRP
;
A
#
# COMPACT_ATOMS: atom_id res chain seq x y z
N MET A 1 11.68 7.72 23.47
CA MET A 1 11.05 6.53 22.89
C MET A 1 11.26 6.66 21.39
N THR A 2 12.34 6.06 20.87
CA THR A 2 12.65 6.01 19.45
C THR A 2 11.74 4.95 18.82
N ALA A 3 10.89 5.33 17.87
CA ALA A 3 10.19 4.35 17.04
C ALA A 3 11.24 3.43 16.42
N SER A 4 11.23 2.13 16.75
CA SER A 4 12.36 1.26 16.41
C SER A 4 12.34 0.85 14.95
N HIS A 5 11.19 0.76 14.30
CA HIS A 5 11.12 0.50 12.86
C HIS A 5 9.98 1.31 12.22
N CYS A 6 10.28 2.02 11.12
CA CYS A 6 9.23 2.45 10.19
C CYS A 6 9.31 1.42 9.07
N THR A 7 8.27 0.61 8.87
CA THR A 7 8.23 -0.25 7.69
C THR A 7 8.21 0.62 6.44
N ASP A 8 8.60 0.05 5.29
CA ASP A 8 8.52 0.74 4.01
C ASP A 8 7.07 0.79 3.51
N ALA A 9 6.20 1.41 4.31
CA ALA A 9 4.75 1.34 4.22
C ALA A 9 4.24 1.76 2.83
N LEU A 10 4.86 2.79 2.22
CA LEU A 10 4.49 3.22 0.88
C LEU A 10 4.92 2.19 -0.17
N ALA A 11 6.14 1.64 -0.09
CA ALA A 11 6.59 0.61 -1.02
C ALA A 11 5.71 -0.64 -0.92
N GLU A 12 5.37 -1.08 0.29
CA GLU A 12 4.49 -2.22 0.53
C GLU A 12 3.07 -1.99 -0.01
N LEU A 13 2.50 -0.80 0.20
CA LEU A 13 1.19 -0.46 -0.34
C LEU A 13 1.18 -0.47 -1.87
N VAL A 14 2.19 0.13 -2.50
CA VAL A 14 2.31 0.20 -3.96
C VAL A 14 2.56 -1.19 -4.56
N ALA A 15 3.45 -1.97 -3.95
CA ALA A 15 3.71 -3.35 -4.36
C ALA A 15 2.45 -4.22 -4.22
N GLY A 16 1.77 -4.14 -3.08
CA GLY A 16 0.54 -4.88 -2.81
C GLY A 16 -0.58 -4.52 -3.78
N ALA A 17 -0.72 -3.25 -4.17
CA ALA A 17 -1.64 -2.85 -5.22
C ALA A 17 -1.26 -3.45 -6.58
N GLY A 18 0.04 -3.54 -6.89
CA GLY A 18 0.55 -4.20 -8.10
C GLY A 18 0.25 -5.71 -8.15
N GLU A 19 0.31 -6.41 -7.02
CA GLU A 19 -0.02 -7.84 -6.92
C GLU A 19 -1.47 -8.16 -7.32
N LEU A 20 -2.39 -7.19 -7.22
CA LEU A 20 -3.78 -7.35 -7.63
C LEU A 20 -3.97 -7.54 -9.13
N TYR A 21 -2.97 -7.20 -9.94
CA TYR A 21 -2.93 -7.45 -11.38
C TYR A 21 -2.31 -8.82 -11.73
N GLY A 22 -1.74 -9.51 -10.73
CA GLY A 22 -1.11 -10.81 -10.87
C GLY A 22 -2.10 -11.98 -10.80
N ARG A 23 -1.56 -13.20 -10.79
CA ARG A 23 -2.37 -14.43 -10.74
C ARG A 23 -3.00 -14.70 -9.38
N GLN A 24 -2.31 -14.34 -8.29
CA GLN A 24 -2.79 -14.59 -6.92
C GLN A 24 -3.88 -13.59 -6.50
N ARG A 25 -3.95 -12.42 -7.14
CA ARG A 25 -5.00 -11.40 -6.93
C ARG A 25 -5.24 -11.03 -5.46
N SER A 26 -4.21 -11.13 -4.62
CA SER A 26 -4.25 -10.82 -3.20
C SER A 26 -2.88 -10.38 -2.72
N ALA A 27 -2.85 -9.47 -1.74
CA ALA A 27 -1.63 -9.03 -1.08
C ALA A 27 -1.85 -8.95 0.43
N ARG A 28 -0.78 -9.16 1.20
CA ARG A 28 -0.76 -9.03 2.66
C ARG A 28 0.54 -8.35 3.09
N PHE A 29 0.43 -7.23 3.79
CA PHE A 29 1.54 -6.44 4.32
C PHE A 29 1.11 -5.71 5.59
N PHE A 30 2.00 -4.99 6.27
CA PHE A 30 1.63 -4.31 7.51
C PHE A 30 2.37 -3.00 7.72
N PHE A 31 1.66 -2.04 8.32
CA PHE A 31 2.27 -0.81 8.78
C PHE A 31 2.65 -0.96 10.23
N ASP A 32 3.86 -0.53 10.56
CA ASP A 32 4.31 -0.53 11.94
C ASP A 32 3.55 0.51 12.77
N SER A 33 3.08 0.07 13.92
CA SER A 33 2.45 0.90 14.93
C SER A 33 2.87 0.39 16.32
N GLU A 34 4.17 0.10 16.48
CA GLU A 34 4.78 -0.52 17.66
C GLU A 34 4.04 -0.18 18.98
N PRO A 35 3.62 -1.19 19.77
CA PRO A 35 3.85 -2.63 19.55
C PRO A 35 2.89 -3.26 18.52
N GLN A 36 1.94 -2.51 17.95
CA GLN A 36 0.83 -3.07 17.17
C GLN A 36 1.24 -3.33 15.71
N GLU A 37 0.69 -4.40 15.14
CA GLU A 37 0.69 -4.61 13.69
C GLU A 37 -0.63 -4.07 13.11
N LEU A 38 -0.55 -3.16 12.13
CA LEU A 38 -1.68 -2.78 11.29
C LEU A 38 -1.59 -3.55 9.97
N ARG A 39 -2.20 -4.73 9.94
CA ARG A 39 -2.17 -5.62 8.79
C ARG A 39 -3.15 -5.19 7.73
N TRP A 40 -2.65 -4.92 6.54
CA TRP A 40 -3.44 -4.70 5.35
C TRP A 40 -3.60 -6.01 4.60
N VAL A 41 -4.84 -6.34 4.27
CA VAL A 41 -5.18 -7.50 3.45
C VAL A 41 -6.00 -7.05 2.28
N LEU A 42 -5.43 -7.20 1.09
CA LEU A 42 -6.04 -6.89 -0.19
C LEU A 42 -6.47 -8.19 -0.85
N ARG A 43 -7.74 -8.28 -1.27
CA ARG A 43 -8.24 -9.43 -2.03
C ARG A 43 -9.09 -8.94 -3.19
N THR A 44 -8.77 -9.37 -4.39
CA THR A 44 -9.56 -9.07 -5.58
C THR A 44 -10.42 -10.26 -5.95
N THR A 45 -11.71 -10.01 -6.18
CA THR A 45 -12.63 -10.94 -6.84
C THR A 45 -13.18 -10.20 -8.05
N ASP A 46 -13.02 -10.79 -9.24
CA ASP A 46 -13.26 -10.11 -10.51
C ASP A 46 -12.45 -8.81 -10.62
N ASP A 47 -13.11 -7.66 -10.66
CA ASP A 47 -12.53 -6.31 -10.70
C ASP A 47 -12.79 -5.50 -9.42
N VAL A 48 -13.16 -6.17 -8.34
CA VAL A 48 -13.48 -5.56 -7.06
C VAL A 48 -12.42 -5.93 -6.02
N VAL A 49 -11.81 -4.91 -5.43
CA VAL A 49 -10.79 -5.02 -4.37
C VAL A 49 -11.47 -4.85 -3.02
N ASN A 50 -11.35 -5.87 -2.17
CA ASN A 50 -11.68 -5.79 -0.76
C ASN A 50 -10.41 -5.45 0.01
N VAL A 51 -10.45 -4.33 0.72
CA VAL A 51 -9.36 -3.85 1.56
C VAL A 51 -9.81 -4.01 3.00
N THR A 52 -9.07 -4.79 3.77
CA THR A 52 -9.34 -4.98 5.20
C THR A 52 -8.10 -4.64 6.01
N ILE A 53 -8.27 -3.87 7.08
CA ILE A 53 -7.19 -3.56 8.02
C ILE A 53 -7.51 -4.27 9.33
N TYR A 54 -6.61 -5.16 9.73
CA TYR A 54 -6.63 -5.83 11.02
C TYR A 54 -5.61 -5.20 11.95
N LYS A 55 -5.97 -5.09 13.21
CA LYS A 55 -5.08 -4.69 14.29
C LYS A 55 -4.69 -5.90 15.12
N PHE A 56 -3.39 -6.15 15.25
CA PHE A 56 -2.85 -7.08 16.22
C PHE A 56 -2.17 -6.32 17.36
N PRO A 57 -2.21 -6.87 18.59
CA PRO A 57 -1.66 -6.18 19.75
C PRO A 57 -0.13 -6.15 19.80
N ASP A 58 0.54 -7.11 19.13
CA ASP A 58 1.99 -7.30 19.23
C ASP A 58 2.60 -7.85 17.91
N VAL A 59 3.38 -7.01 17.21
CA VAL A 59 4.09 -7.33 15.96
C VAL A 59 5.17 -8.39 16.12
N ALA A 60 5.65 -8.66 17.34
CA ALA A 60 6.68 -9.69 17.57
C ALA A 60 6.12 -11.12 17.42
N VAL A 61 4.81 -11.30 17.55
CA VAL A 61 4.16 -12.63 17.53
C VAL A 61 3.05 -12.76 16.47
N SER A 62 2.57 -11.64 15.94
CA SER A 62 1.45 -11.62 15.00
C SER A 62 1.74 -11.98 13.54
N PRO A 63 2.94 -11.85 12.95
CA PRO A 63 3.17 -12.06 11.51
C PRO A 63 2.72 -13.44 10.99
N ASP A 64 2.89 -14.48 11.80
CA ASP A 64 2.53 -15.87 11.49
C ASP A 64 1.07 -16.21 11.86
N LEU A 65 0.37 -15.34 12.58
CA LEU A 65 -1.03 -15.56 12.93
C LEU A 65 -1.94 -15.38 11.71
N PRO A 66 -3.02 -16.16 11.60
CA PRO A 66 -4.03 -15.94 10.58
C PRO A 66 -4.75 -14.61 10.81
N ASP A 67 -5.29 -14.02 9.73
CA ASP A 67 -5.98 -12.73 9.78
C ASP A 67 -7.13 -12.71 10.80
N SER A 68 -7.81 -13.85 10.99
CA SER A 68 -8.93 -14.02 11.92
C SER A 68 -8.55 -13.85 13.40
N HIS A 69 -7.25 -13.82 13.73
CA HIS A 69 -6.78 -13.53 15.08
C HIS A 69 -6.63 -12.03 15.34
N GLY A 70 -6.64 -11.21 14.29
CA GLY A 70 -6.60 -9.76 14.39
C GLY A 70 -8.01 -9.18 14.62
N THR A 71 -8.08 -8.00 15.24
CA THR A 71 -9.33 -7.25 15.30
C THR A 71 -9.49 -6.47 14.00
N MET A 72 -10.54 -6.74 13.21
CA MET A 72 -10.85 -5.91 12.05
C MET A 72 -11.24 -4.50 12.51
N ILE A 73 -10.45 -3.50 12.15
CA ILE A 73 -10.69 -2.10 12.54
C ILE A 73 -11.26 -1.26 11.40
N TRP A 74 -11.09 -1.71 10.15
CA TRP A 74 -11.61 -1.03 8.99
C TRP A 74 -11.74 -1.99 7.81
N GLN A 75 -12.77 -1.77 6.99
CA GLN A 75 -12.99 -2.50 5.75
C GLN A 75 -13.68 -1.60 4.73
N ALA A 76 -13.25 -1.69 3.47
CA ALA A 76 -13.96 -1.10 2.36
C ALA A 76 -13.73 -1.89 1.07
N THR A 77 -14.55 -1.57 0.08
CA THR A 77 -14.55 -2.22 -1.23
C THR A 77 -14.49 -1.17 -2.32
N TYR A 78 -13.62 -1.38 -3.30
CA TYR A 78 -13.41 -0.45 -4.41
C TYR A 78 -13.28 -1.21 -5.74
N PRO A 79 -13.69 -0.60 -6.87
CA PRO A 79 -13.21 -1.06 -8.16
C PRO A 79 -11.67 -1.04 -8.19
N ARG A 80 -11.04 -2.08 -8.76
CA ARG A 80 -9.58 -2.16 -8.93
C ARG A 80 -8.99 -0.92 -9.62
N PRO A 81 -9.61 -0.34 -10.67
CA PRO A 81 -9.13 0.91 -11.25
C PRO A 81 -9.10 2.06 -10.24
N ALA A 82 -10.15 2.23 -9.45
CA ALA A 82 -10.25 3.32 -8.49
C ALA A 82 -9.25 3.14 -7.33
N PHE A 83 -9.07 1.92 -6.85
CA PHE A 83 -8.10 1.62 -5.80
C PHE A 83 -6.66 1.88 -6.25
N ALA A 84 -6.27 1.34 -7.42
CA ALA A 84 -4.93 1.53 -7.96
C ALA A 84 -4.64 3.00 -8.26
N HIS A 85 -5.62 3.73 -8.81
CA HIS A 85 -5.51 5.17 -9.03
C HIS A 85 -5.30 5.93 -7.72
N GLY A 86 -6.09 5.64 -6.68
CA GLY A 86 -5.95 6.28 -5.36
C GLY A 86 -4.59 6.01 -4.71
N VAL A 87 -4.02 4.82 -4.88
CA VAL A 87 -2.66 4.51 -4.42
C VAL A 87 -1.61 5.33 -5.17
N LEU A 88 -1.75 5.48 -6.49
CA LEU A 88 -0.85 6.32 -7.30
C LEU A 88 -0.94 7.81 -6.92
N GLU A 89 -2.14 8.33 -6.71
CA GLU A 89 -2.35 9.70 -6.23
C GLU A 89 -1.76 9.93 -4.84
N ALA A 90 -1.92 8.97 -3.92
CA ALA A 90 -1.32 9.05 -2.59
C ALA A 90 0.21 9.07 -2.66
N ALA A 91 0.82 8.18 -3.46
CA ALA A 91 2.28 8.16 -3.66
C ALA A 91 2.79 9.48 -4.25
N HIS A 92 2.06 10.01 -5.23
CA HIS A 92 2.40 11.30 -5.85
C HIS A 92 2.28 12.47 -4.86
N THR A 93 1.22 12.50 -4.06
CA THR A 93 1.03 13.55 -3.04
C THR A 93 2.20 13.58 -2.06
N VAL A 94 2.62 12.39 -1.58
CA VAL A 94 3.79 12.26 -0.71
C VAL A 94 5.07 12.76 -1.39
N LEU A 95 5.27 12.42 -2.67
CA LEU A 95 6.42 12.88 -3.44
C LEU A 95 6.41 14.40 -3.63
N THR A 96 5.28 15.00 -3.97
CA THR A 96 5.14 16.46 -4.14
C THR A 96 5.35 17.21 -2.82
N GLU A 97 4.86 16.68 -1.71
CA GLU A 97 4.98 17.35 -0.41
C GLU A 97 6.42 17.32 0.14
N HIS A 98 7.18 16.26 -0.15
CA HIS A 98 8.47 16.04 0.51
C HIS A 98 9.68 15.99 -0.42
N GLY A 99 9.47 15.70 -1.72
CA GLY A 99 10.52 15.27 -2.63
C GLY A 99 11.17 13.96 -2.17
N GLU A 100 12.05 13.39 -3.00
CA GLU A 100 12.73 12.13 -2.65
C GLU A 100 13.66 12.29 -1.44
N ALA A 101 14.40 13.40 -1.37
CA ALA A 101 15.31 13.66 -0.25
C ALA A 101 14.56 13.89 1.08
N GLY A 102 13.44 14.60 1.05
CA GLY A 102 12.62 14.82 2.23
C GLY A 102 11.85 13.56 2.64
N TYR A 103 11.43 12.74 1.69
CA TYR A 103 10.88 11.41 1.97
C TYR A 103 11.92 10.54 2.69
N LEU A 104 13.12 10.43 2.13
CA LEU A 104 14.20 9.63 2.71
C LEU A 104 14.50 10.04 4.17
N ALA A 105 14.54 11.35 4.43
CA ALA A 105 14.78 11.87 5.78
C ALA A 105 13.66 11.55 6.78
N LYS A 106 12.41 11.37 6.32
CA LYS A 106 11.23 11.15 7.17
C LYS A 106 10.88 9.68 7.38
N TRP A 107 11.03 8.83 6.37
CA TRP A 107 10.64 7.42 6.42
C TRP A 107 11.82 6.50 6.79
N ALA A 108 12.51 6.82 7.89
CA ALA A 108 13.61 6.01 8.43
C ALA A 108 14.69 5.61 7.40
N MET A 109 14.99 6.48 6.44
CA MET A 109 15.93 6.23 5.33
C MET A 109 15.49 5.16 4.32
N HIS A 110 14.21 4.81 4.27
CA HIS A 110 13.63 4.09 3.14
C HIS A 110 13.54 5.04 1.93
N PRO A 111 14.11 4.68 0.76
CA PRO A 111 14.01 5.51 -0.44
C PRO A 111 12.58 5.50 -0.98
N TYR A 112 12.19 6.59 -1.65
CA TYR A 112 10.89 6.64 -2.33
C TYR A 112 10.81 5.53 -3.40
N PRO A 113 9.71 4.75 -3.48
CA PRO A 113 9.65 3.54 -4.30
C PRO A 113 9.35 3.83 -5.78
N VAL A 114 10.21 4.58 -6.46
CA VAL A 114 10.03 5.04 -7.85
C VAL A 114 9.66 3.89 -8.80
N ALA A 115 10.42 2.79 -8.76
CA ALA A 115 10.22 1.66 -9.67
C ALA A 115 8.85 0.99 -9.46
N LEU A 116 8.45 0.77 -8.20
CA LEU A 116 7.15 0.17 -7.87
C LEU A 116 6.00 1.07 -8.31
N VAL A 117 6.12 2.40 -8.13
CA VAL A 117 5.10 3.36 -8.57
C VAL A 117 4.97 3.36 -10.10
N GLN A 118 6.10 3.32 -10.82
CA GLN A 118 6.09 3.24 -12.28
C GLN A 118 5.49 1.93 -12.79
N ASP A 119 5.79 0.80 -12.14
CA ASP A 119 5.23 -0.49 -12.49
C ASP A 119 3.72 -0.56 -12.22
N LEU A 120 3.25 -0.09 -11.05
CA LEU A 120 1.82 -0.02 -10.75
C LEU A 120 1.08 0.85 -11.78
N ARG A 121 1.64 2.00 -12.14
CA ARG A 121 1.11 2.85 -13.20
C ARG A 121 1.00 2.11 -14.53
N ARG A 122 2.06 1.41 -14.95
CA ARG A 122 2.07 0.67 -16.21
C ARG A 122 1.02 -0.44 -16.22
N LEU A 123 0.87 -1.16 -15.11
CA LEU A 123 -0.16 -2.19 -14.95
C LEU A 123 -1.56 -1.59 -15.03
N HIS A 124 -1.80 -0.52 -14.27
CA HIS A 124 -3.08 0.20 -14.25
C HIS A 124 -3.48 0.71 -15.63
N MET A 125 -2.57 1.39 -16.35
CA MET A 125 -2.86 1.90 -17.69
C MET A 125 -3.07 0.79 -18.74
N ARG A 126 -2.49 -0.40 -18.53
CA ARG A 126 -2.63 -1.53 -19.47
C ARG A 126 -3.93 -2.29 -19.26
N ASP A 127 -4.30 -2.52 -18.00
CA ASP A 127 -5.33 -3.51 -17.63
C ASP A 127 -6.63 -2.88 -17.11
N ASP A 128 -6.66 -1.56 -16.87
CA ASP A 128 -7.85 -0.84 -16.41
C ASP A 128 -8.35 0.20 -17.40
N VAL A 129 -9.66 0.38 -17.42
CA VAL A 129 -10.30 1.56 -18.01
C VAL A 129 -10.41 2.61 -16.91
N CYS A 130 -9.59 3.65 -17.01
CA CYS A 130 -9.56 4.75 -16.05
C CYS A 130 -9.49 6.08 -16.81
N ASP A 131 -10.53 6.90 -16.65
CA ASP A 131 -10.65 8.21 -17.33
C ASP A 131 -9.96 9.35 -16.55
N LEU A 132 -9.38 9.04 -15.39
CA LEU A 132 -8.70 10.01 -14.53
C LEU A 132 -7.29 10.30 -15.06
N SER A 133 -6.75 11.48 -14.72
CA SER A 133 -5.43 11.88 -15.18
C SER A 133 -4.34 11.01 -14.58
N HIS A 134 -3.58 10.35 -15.45
CA HIS A 134 -2.31 9.74 -15.09
C HIS A 134 -1.17 10.60 -15.60
N ASP A 135 -1.19 11.92 -15.46
CA ASP A 135 0.03 12.72 -15.61
C ASP A 135 0.57 13.05 -14.21
N LEU A 136 1.46 12.19 -13.71
CA LEU A 136 2.15 12.37 -12.42
C LEU A 136 3.58 12.90 -12.66
N SER A 137 3.83 13.50 -13.83
CA SER A 137 5.17 13.86 -14.32
C SER A 137 5.71 15.16 -13.71
N ARG A 138 5.06 15.73 -12.69
CA ARG A 138 5.55 16.94 -12.02
C ARG A 138 5.78 16.69 -10.53
N PRO A 139 7.01 16.87 -10.03
CA PRO A 139 7.24 17.09 -8.61
C PRO A 139 6.38 18.26 -8.11
#